data_AF-A0A8J6V7M7-F1
#
_entry.id   AF-A0A8J6V7M7-F1
#
_cell.length_a   1.000
_cell.length_b   1.000
_cell.length_c   1.000
_cell.angle_alpha   90.00
_cell.angle_beta   90.00
_cell.angle_gamma   90.00
#
_symmetry.space_group_name_H-M   'P 1'
#
loop_
_entity.id
_entity.type
_entity.pdbx_description
1 polymer ?
#
loop_
_entity_poly.entity_id
_entity_poly.type
_entity_poly.pdbx_seq_one_letter_code
_entity_poly.pdbx_strand_id
1 'polypeptide(L)'
;MEQYTLGRALKLWETSIDANNVGINFDKYLSIALRQYVFPELDPAAQNLKVEEFASFCDKLPVTQLKGALEIFDRQFALAVEKGRTSRSTGRNYRSTLRQFTQWLEKQAWWHCLFPDPVATVSPFREKGPALPKTRERHSPYSLSKENLPNHVLKQLEEFKEFRLTGGRSIRRTVSDPKRSREDGEARSPKIDTIKPSTFKSDKHKILAFLGWYSQNYPHSELNLELLTDVDLLDKYTYWAIDTRGVCHSTGVSTAKTAIAIAKWLNYDKSTRRNWSDIPLILDLKDLRNEYAEEYAKEKKQLDAEKWSRKKLTHPEAQQVVQYLRNLCAPYTTRRDKKTGEATKYRTKRQTSAVARSWQTYLIVKILVYCPVRQEEIRNFALDETLFRRKDDQGNPYYEAYFEEHKRATQHSSQSKPRHYRLPAILTQDLDMWLYNWRPLIEELVSTPEGWMELWNYKLDKAECIHQKIEAAQQGILPKNVKSSPEEYIQYQERQLKGVERRINAWEIAKSNFTANNRLFLVFGKHETEAFGKPVDIDTLWIIVRRAFAIATQALFGEARWINPHALRHIAEKHVRQPGREDITEAFGTLIGHSKKMGDEYAEQITTEYELTEEITDDWWIEDI
;
A
#
# COMPACT_ATOMS: atom_id res chain seq x y z
N MET A 1 -21.00 0.87 12.57
CA MET A 1 -21.11 0.49 11.13
C MET A 1 -22.47 0.99 10.67
N GLU A 2 -22.58 1.96 9.77
CA GLU A 2 -23.63 1.82 8.76
C GLU A 2 -23.20 0.59 7.99
N GLN A 3 -23.66 -0.57 8.42
CA GLN A 3 -23.50 -1.80 7.67
C GLN A 3 -24.03 -1.50 6.27
N TYR A 4 -23.56 -2.16 5.21
CA TYR A 4 -24.30 -2.12 3.94
C TYR A 4 -25.74 -2.45 4.23
N THR A 5 -26.61 -1.44 4.33
CA THR A 5 -27.96 -1.64 4.78
C THR A 5 -28.74 -2.12 3.57
N LEU A 6 -29.77 -2.90 3.80
CA LEU A 6 -30.68 -3.23 2.72
C LEU A 6 -31.29 -1.96 2.11
N GLY A 7 -31.55 -0.93 2.92
CA GLY A 7 -32.03 0.37 2.44
C GLY A 7 -31.08 1.02 1.44
N ARG A 8 -29.77 1.02 1.72
CA ARG A 8 -28.75 1.51 0.78
C ARG A 8 -28.71 0.68 -0.51
N ALA A 9 -28.74 -0.65 -0.39
CA ALA A 9 -28.77 -1.54 -1.55
C ALA A 9 -30.01 -1.33 -2.43
N LEU A 10 -31.18 -1.05 -1.83
CA LEU A 10 -32.41 -0.74 -2.56
C LEU A 10 -32.29 0.59 -3.31
N LYS A 11 -31.74 1.65 -2.70
CA LYS A 11 -31.50 2.94 -3.38
C LYS A 11 -30.56 2.79 -4.57
N LEU A 12 -29.50 2.00 -4.43
CA LEU A 12 -28.57 1.69 -5.52
C LEU A 12 -29.22 0.87 -6.64
N TRP A 13 -30.16 0.00 -6.29
CA TRP A 13 -30.94 -0.74 -7.28
C TRP A 13 -31.84 0.22 -8.08
N GLU A 14 -32.57 1.10 -7.40
CA GLU A 14 -33.50 2.06 -8.02
C GLU A 14 -32.83 2.93 -9.11
N THR A 15 -31.55 3.28 -8.94
CA THR A 15 -30.78 4.07 -9.91
C THR A 15 -30.08 3.23 -10.99
N SER A 16 -30.19 1.90 -10.93
CA SER A 16 -29.50 0.99 -11.85
C SER A 16 -30.23 0.83 -13.19
N ILE A 17 -29.46 0.48 -14.24
CA ILE A 17 -30.02 0.14 -15.56
C ILE A 17 -30.97 -1.07 -15.46
N ASP A 18 -30.68 -2.03 -14.58
CA ASP A 18 -31.52 -3.21 -14.37
C ASP A 18 -32.90 -2.83 -13.81
N ALA A 19 -32.99 -1.85 -12.91
CA ALA A 19 -34.28 -1.36 -12.38
C ALA A 19 -35.15 -0.66 -13.43
N ASN A 20 -34.56 -0.05 -14.47
CA ASN A 20 -35.34 0.53 -15.57
C ASN A 20 -36.01 -0.52 -16.47
N ASN A 21 -35.57 -1.78 -16.39
CA ASN A 21 -36.06 -2.88 -17.24
C ASN A 21 -37.08 -3.79 -16.55
N VAL A 22 -37.43 -3.51 -15.29
CA VAL A 22 -38.42 -4.30 -14.55
C VAL A 22 -39.82 -3.69 -14.61
N GLY A 23 -40.84 -4.51 -14.36
CA GLY A 23 -42.23 -4.04 -14.41
C GLY A 23 -42.60 -3.08 -13.27
N ILE A 24 -43.61 -2.23 -13.48
CA ILE A 24 -44.12 -1.21 -12.53
C ILE A 24 -44.42 -1.74 -11.12
N ASN A 25 -44.69 -3.05 -10.98
CA ASN A 25 -45.00 -3.68 -9.69
C ASN A 25 -43.78 -4.28 -8.97
N PHE A 26 -42.55 -4.09 -9.48
CA PHE A 26 -41.35 -4.71 -8.93
C PHE A 26 -41.15 -4.37 -7.44
N ASP A 27 -41.12 -3.09 -7.07
CA ASP A 27 -40.85 -2.67 -5.69
C ASP A 27 -41.91 -3.17 -4.72
N LYS A 28 -43.18 -3.16 -5.17
CA LYS A 28 -44.29 -3.74 -4.42
C LYS A 28 -44.07 -5.23 -4.15
N TYR A 29 -43.70 -6.00 -5.18
CA TYR A 29 -43.46 -7.44 -5.04
C TYR A 29 -42.21 -7.75 -4.23
N LEU A 30 -41.17 -6.94 -4.34
CA LEU A 30 -39.93 -7.11 -3.58
C LEU A 30 -40.19 -6.84 -2.10
N SER A 31 -40.89 -5.74 -1.78
CA SER A 31 -41.28 -5.40 -0.42
C SER A 31 -42.13 -6.50 0.22
N ILE A 32 -43.12 -7.05 -0.52
CA ILE A 32 -43.93 -8.17 -0.03
C ILE A 32 -43.07 -9.41 0.21
N ALA A 33 -42.21 -9.78 -0.75
CA ALA A 33 -41.33 -10.94 -0.65
C ALA A 33 -40.46 -10.85 0.61
N LEU A 34 -39.81 -9.70 0.82
CA LEU A 34 -38.93 -9.45 1.94
C LEU A 34 -39.69 -9.44 3.27
N ARG A 35 -40.74 -8.62 3.41
CA ARG A 35 -41.47 -8.44 4.67
C ARG A 35 -42.22 -9.66 5.15
N GLN A 36 -42.86 -10.40 4.25
CA GLN A 36 -43.75 -11.49 4.66
C GLN A 36 -43.03 -12.83 4.77
N TYR A 37 -41.93 -13.03 4.03
CA TYR A 37 -41.32 -14.35 3.88
C TYR A 37 -39.83 -14.39 4.22
N VAL A 38 -39.08 -13.29 4.13
CA VAL A 38 -37.64 -13.29 4.41
C VAL A 38 -37.34 -12.73 5.80
N PHE A 39 -37.75 -11.50 6.08
CA PHE A 39 -37.41 -10.81 7.33
C PHE A 39 -37.90 -11.51 8.60
N PRO A 40 -39.12 -12.09 8.67
CA PRO A 40 -39.58 -12.76 9.89
C PRO A 40 -38.68 -13.93 10.33
N GLU A 41 -37.92 -14.50 9.40
CA GLU A 41 -36.92 -15.54 9.70
C GLU A 41 -35.57 -14.95 10.13
N LEU A 42 -35.16 -13.85 9.50
CA LEU A 42 -33.87 -13.20 9.78
C LEU A 42 -33.89 -12.44 11.11
N ASP A 43 -35.01 -11.81 11.43
CA ASP A 43 -35.24 -11.04 12.64
C ASP A 43 -36.68 -11.27 13.14
N PRO A 44 -36.85 -11.95 14.30
CA PRO A 44 -38.17 -12.14 14.90
C PRO A 44 -38.93 -10.83 15.14
N ALA A 45 -38.24 -9.70 15.35
CA ALA A 45 -38.88 -8.40 15.54
C ALA A 45 -39.56 -7.88 14.25
N ALA A 46 -39.20 -8.42 13.08
CA ALA A 46 -39.83 -8.08 11.80
C ALA A 46 -41.14 -8.84 11.54
N GLN A 47 -41.60 -9.66 12.49
CA GLN A 47 -42.86 -10.38 12.36
C GLN A 47 -44.03 -9.38 12.35
N ASN A 48 -44.74 -9.32 11.23
CA ASN A 48 -45.80 -8.33 10.94
C ASN A 48 -45.32 -6.91 10.63
N LEU A 49 -44.08 -6.73 10.15
CA LEU A 49 -43.55 -5.44 9.70
C LEU A 49 -44.53 -4.75 8.73
N LYS A 50 -44.96 -3.53 9.04
CA LYS A 50 -45.92 -2.76 8.22
C LYS A 50 -45.25 -2.14 7.00
N VAL A 51 -46.05 -1.58 6.07
CA VAL A 51 -45.51 -0.97 4.84
C VAL A 51 -44.71 0.27 5.19
N GLU A 52 -45.24 1.06 6.11
CA GLU A 52 -44.71 2.35 6.54
C GLU A 52 -43.38 2.20 7.30
N GLU A 53 -43.17 1.04 7.92
CA GLU A 53 -41.96 0.71 8.70
C GLU A 53 -40.86 0.08 7.83
N PHE A 54 -41.17 -0.32 6.60
CA PHE A 54 -40.26 -1.08 5.73
C PHE A 54 -38.94 -0.37 5.47
N ALA A 55 -39.00 0.89 5.05
CA ALA A 55 -37.80 1.66 4.72
C ALA A 55 -36.88 1.80 5.95
N SER A 56 -37.43 2.21 7.10
CA SER A 56 -36.68 2.37 8.35
C SER A 56 -36.07 1.05 8.84
N PHE A 57 -36.76 -0.08 8.62
CA PHE A 57 -36.22 -1.40 8.93
C PHE A 57 -35.07 -1.78 7.99
N CYS A 58 -35.25 -1.60 6.67
CA CYS A 58 -34.21 -1.85 5.67
C CYS A 58 -32.95 -1.00 5.92
N ASP A 59 -33.11 0.23 6.40
CA ASP A 59 -32.00 1.12 6.78
C ASP A 59 -31.24 0.63 8.03
N LYS A 60 -31.77 -0.33 8.78
CA LYS A 60 -31.08 -0.94 9.94
C LYS A 60 -30.59 -2.35 9.66
N LEU A 61 -31.15 -3.02 8.65
CA LEU A 61 -30.84 -4.42 8.35
C LEU A 61 -29.55 -4.53 7.53
N PRO A 62 -28.49 -5.17 8.05
CA PRO A 62 -27.31 -5.46 7.24
C PRO A 62 -27.67 -6.37 6.07
N VAL A 63 -27.29 -5.96 4.85
CA VAL A 63 -27.42 -6.72 3.60
C VAL A 63 -26.74 -8.08 3.69
N THR A 64 -25.79 -8.24 4.61
CA THR A 64 -25.12 -9.52 4.83
C THR A 64 -26.08 -10.63 5.27
N GLN A 65 -27.20 -10.25 5.92
CA GLN A 65 -28.25 -11.18 6.31
C GLN A 65 -29.10 -11.67 5.14
N LEU A 66 -29.04 -11.01 3.97
CA LEU A 66 -29.74 -11.48 2.77
C LEU A 66 -29.05 -12.66 2.07
N LYS A 67 -27.89 -13.13 2.55
CA LYS A 67 -27.29 -14.34 2.01
C LYS A 67 -28.22 -15.53 2.24
N GLY A 68 -28.69 -16.13 1.15
CA GLY A 68 -29.65 -17.24 1.20
C GLY A 68 -31.12 -16.80 1.28
N ALA A 69 -31.43 -15.53 0.97
CA ALA A 69 -32.80 -15.01 1.04
C ALA A 69 -33.79 -15.78 0.15
N LEU A 70 -33.34 -16.35 -0.98
CA LEU A 70 -34.18 -17.15 -1.85
C LEU A 70 -34.59 -18.48 -1.23
N GLU A 71 -33.67 -19.14 -0.53
CA GLU A 71 -33.93 -20.39 0.20
C GLU A 71 -34.87 -20.15 1.38
N ILE A 72 -34.68 -19.05 2.11
CA ILE A 72 -35.58 -18.61 3.18
C ILE A 72 -36.98 -18.36 2.62
N PHE A 73 -37.06 -17.58 1.53
CA PHE A 73 -38.32 -17.31 0.84
C PHE A 73 -39.03 -18.60 0.43
N ASP A 74 -38.33 -19.52 -0.24
CA ASP A 74 -38.91 -20.76 -0.75
C ASP A 74 -39.48 -21.61 0.40
N ARG A 75 -38.76 -21.72 1.52
CA ARG A 75 -39.22 -22.44 2.72
C ARG A 75 -40.44 -21.77 3.36
N GLN A 76 -40.37 -20.47 3.63
CA GLN A 76 -41.45 -19.74 4.31
C GLN A 76 -42.71 -19.62 3.43
N PHE A 77 -42.54 -19.46 2.12
CA PHE A 77 -43.65 -19.44 1.17
C PHE A 77 -44.35 -20.80 1.09
N ALA A 78 -43.61 -21.91 1.06
CA ALA A 78 -44.20 -23.25 1.08
C ALA A 78 -45.08 -23.48 2.33
N LEU A 79 -44.58 -23.09 3.51
CA LEU A 79 -45.35 -23.16 4.75
C LEU A 79 -46.61 -22.29 4.72
N ALA A 80 -46.56 -21.11 4.11
CA ALA A 80 -47.72 -20.24 3.96
C ALA A 80 -48.78 -20.84 3.02
N VAL A 81 -48.35 -21.53 1.95
CA VAL A 81 -49.24 -22.26 1.04
C VAL A 81 -49.91 -23.44 1.75
N GLU A 82 -49.14 -24.25 2.49
CA GLU A 82 -49.68 -25.38 3.26
C GLU A 82 -50.71 -24.95 4.30
N LYS A 83 -50.50 -23.77 4.92
CA LYS A 83 -51.42 -23.15 5.87
C LYS A 83 -52.61 -22.43 5.22
N GLY A 84 -52.76 -22.49 3.89
CA GLY A 84 -53.85 -21.86 3.15
C GLY A 84 -53.82 -20.31 3.16
N ARG A 85 -52.70 -19.70 3.56
CA ARG A 85 -52.57 -18.23 3.65
C ARG A 85 -52.31 -17.56 2.31
N THR A 86 -51.83 -18.31 1.32
CA THR A 86 -51.51 -17.80 -0.02
C THR A 86 -51.62 -18.90 -1.08
N SER A 87 -51.72 -18.52 -2.35
CA SER A 87 -51.79 -19.46 -3.47
C SER A 87 -50.41 -19.71 -4.08
N ARG A 88 -50.16 -20.90 -4.62
CA ARG A 88 -48.90 -21.21 -5.35
C ARG A 88 -48.66 -20.25 -6.53
N SER A 89 -49.72 -19.76 -7.17
CA SER A 89 -49.62 -18.87 -8.34
C SER A 89 -48.99 -17.53 -7.99
N THR A 90 -49.31 -16.99 -6.80
CA THR A 90 -48.84 -15.70 -6.30
C THR A 90 -47.34 -15.68 -6.04
N GLY A 91 -46.75 -16.81 -5.67
CA GLY A 91 -45.33 -16.93 -5.32
C GLY A 91 -44.37 -16.69 -6.49
N ARG A 92 -44.80 -16.92 -7.73
CA ARG A 92 -43.92 -16.77 -8.91
C ARG A 92 -43.41 -15.35 -9.07
N ASN A 93 -44.28 -14.35 -8.90
CA ASN A 93 -43.93 -12.94 -9.06
C ASN A 93 -42.99 -12.48 -7.94
N TYR A 94 -43.30 -12.83 -6.69
CA TYR A 94 -42.48 -12.47 -5.53
C TYR A 94 -41.08 -13.09 -5.62
N ARG A 95 -41.01 -14.39 -5.92
CA ARG A 95 -39.75 -15.11 -6.08
C ARG A 95 -38.92 -14.58 -7.24
N SER A 96 -39.56 -14.26 -8.37
CA SER A 96 -38.87 -13.71 -9.55
C SER A 96 -38.24 -12.35 -9.24
N THR A 97 -39.00 -11.47 -8.58
CA THR A 97 -38.56 -10.13 -8.18
C THR A 97 -37.40 -10.22 -7.20
N LEU A 98 -37.53 -11.03 -6.14
CA LEU A 98 -36.45 -11.26 -5.18
C LEU A 98 -35.20 -11.83 -5.87
N ARG A 99 -35.37 -12.80 -6.78
CA ARG A 99 -34.25 -13.38 -7.54
C ARG A 99 -33.52 -12.34 -8.38
N GLN A 100 -34.24 -11.47 -9.08
CA GLN A 100 -33.62 -10.43 -9.91
C GLN A 100 -32.82 -9.45 -9.04
N PHE A 101 -33.39 -9.01 -7.91
CA PHE A 101 -32.68 -8.16 -6.96
C PHE A 101 -31.44 -8.85 -6.38
N THR A 102 -31.53 -10.11 -5.93
CA THR A 102 -30.36 -10.85 -5.40
C THR A 102 -29.31 -11.10 -6.48
N GLN A 103 -29.70 -11.40 -7.72
CA GLN A 103 -28.76 -11.56 -8.83
C GLN A 103 -28.07 -10.24 -9.19
N TRP A 104 -28.75 -9.11 -9.03
CA TRP A 104 -28.13 -7.81 -9.20
C TRP A 104 -27.14 -7.50 -8.08
N LEU A 105 -27.51 -7.77 -6.83
CA LEU A 105 -26.60 -7.68 -5.68
C LEU A 105 -25.33 -8.49 -5.95
N GLU A 106 -25.49 -9.75 -6.38
CA GLU A 106 -24.40 -10.67 -6.70
C GLU A 106 -23.47 -10.19 -7.83
N LYS A 107 -23.90 -9.27 -8.69
CA LYS A 107 -23.05 -8.67 -9.74
C LYS A 107 -22.25 -7.47 -9.24
N GLN A 108 -22.57 -6.92 -8.07
CA GLN A 108 -21.91 -5.73 -7.56
C GLN A 108 -20.51 -6.05 -7.03
N ALA A 109 -19.54 -5.18 -7.31
CA ALA A 109 -18.16 -5.35 -6.84
C ALA A 109 -18.09 -5.43 -5.29
N TRP A 110 -18.87 -4.60 -4.60
CA TRP A 110 -18.96 -4.59 -3.14
C TRP A 110 -19.62 -5.85 -2.56
N TRP A 111 -20.48 -6.55 -3.31
CA TRP A 111 -21.07 -7.80 -2.84
C TRP A 111 -20.04 -8.92 -2.75
N HIS A 112 -19.22 -9.08 -3.79
CA HIS A 112 -18.10 -10.02 -3.78
C HIS A 112 -17.06 -9.71 -2.70
N CYS A 113 -17.05 -8.47 -2.21
CA CYS A 113 -16.22 -8.05 -1.10
C CYS A 113 -16.76 -8.54 0.24
N LEU A 114 -18.07 -8.46 0.46
CA LEU A 114 -18.76 -8.97 1.66
C LEU A 114 -18.84 -10.50 1.67
N PHE A 115 -19.00 -11.10 0.50
CA PHE A 115 -19.13 -12.54 0.30
C PHE A 115 -18.10 -13.02 -0.71
N PRO A 116 -16.83 -13.04 -0.31
CA PRO A 116 -15.78 -13.45 -1.21
C PRO A 116 -15.96 -14.92 -1.58
N ASP A 117 -16.00 -15.20 -2.88
CA ASP A 117 -16.04 -16.57 -3.39
C ASP A 117 -14.92 -17.40 -2.78
N PRO A 118 -15.04 -18.73 -2.67
CA PRO A 118 -13.89 -19.56 -2.35
C PRO A 118 -12.71 -19.22 -3.27
N VAL A 119 -11.50 -19.13 -2.71
CA VAL A 119 -10.31 -18.87 -3.53
C VAL A 119 -10.26 -19.92 -4.64
N ALA A 120 -10.09 -19.46 -5.88
CA ALA A 120 -10.04 -20.34 -7.04
C ALA A 120 -9.06 -21.50 -6.78
N THR A 121 -9.42 -22.70 -7.22
CA THR A 121 -8.51 -23.84 -7.08
C THR A 121 -7.29 -23.70 -8.00
N VAL A 122 -7.46 -23.01 -9.13
CA VAL A 122 -6.42 -22.81 -10.14
C VAL A 122 -6.18 -21.33 -10.37
N SER A 123 -4.92 -20.92 -10.26
CA SER A 123 -4.48 -19.56 -10.53
C SER A 123 -4.68 -19.25 -12.00
N PRO A 124 -5.16 -18.05 -12.35
CA PRO A 124 -5.11 -17.61 -13.73
C PRO A 124 -3.66 -17.62 -14.22
N PHE A 125 -3.49 -17.81 -15.53
CA PHE A 125 -2.18 -17.81 -16.15
C PHE A 125 -1.55 -16.42 -15.98
N ARG A 126 -0.32 -16.38 -15.45
CA ARG A 126 0.40 -15.14 -15.27
C ARG A 126 1.23 -14.86 -16.52
N GLU A 127 0.79 -13.87 -17.30
CA GLU A 127 1.62 -13.36 -18.38
C GLU A 127 2.95 -12.84 -17.84
N LYS A 128 4.00 -12.94 -18.66
CA LYS A 128 5.30 -12.39 -18.28
C LYS A 128 5.11 -10.89 -18.11
N GLY A 129 5.14 -10.45 -16.86
CA GLY A 129 4.96 -9.04 -16.53
C GLY A 129 5.94 -8.18 -17.30
N PRO A 130 5.55 -6.94 -17.63
CA PRO A 130 6.45 -6.00 -18.28
C PRO A 130 7.70 -5.80 -17.42
N ALA A 131 8.83 -5.53 -18.09
CA ALA A 131 10.04 -5.14 -17.38
C ALA A 131 9.74 -3.90 -16.53
N LEU A 132 10.27 -3.86 -15.31
CA LEU A 132 10.21 -2.62 -14.53
C LEU A 132 10.78 -1.49 -15.41
N PRO A 133 10.09 -0.34 -15.51
CA PRO A 133 10.66 0.80 -16.20
C PRO A 133 12.01 1.03 -15.53
N LYS A 134 13.08 1.10 -16.34
CA LYS A 134 14.42 1.38 -15.82
C LYS A 134 14.28 2.64 -14.98
N THR A 135 14.35 2.48 -13.67
CA THR A 135 14.49 3.64 -12.79
C THR A 135 15.85 4.17 -13.20
N ARG A 136 15.91 5.41 -13.71
CA ARG A 136 17.19 6.08 -14.00
C ARG A 136 18.09 5.76 -12.82
N GLU A 137 19.20 5.07 -13.07
CA GLU A 137 20.07 4.59 -12.00
C GLU A 137 20.33 5.78 -11.08
N ARG A 138 19.94 5.65 -9.81
CA ARG A 138 20.05 6.75 -8.83
C ARG A 138 21.50 7.09 -8.52
N HIS A 139 22.46 6.40 -9.13
CA HIS A 139 23.85 6.80 -9.12
C HIS A 139 23.97 8.05 -9.99
N SER A 140 23.92 9.21 -9.34
CA SER A 140 24.53 10.42 -9.87
C SER A 140 26.00 10.08 -10.11
N PRO A 141 26.46 9.90 -11.37
CA PRO A 141 27.84 9.50 -11.65
C PRO A 141 28.86 10.54 -11.18
N TYR A 142 28.37 11.73 -10.86
CA TYR A 142 29.10 12.88 -10.34
C TYR A 142 28.99 13.01 -8.81
N SER A 143 28.27 12.14 -8.09
CA SER A 143 28.26 12.20 -6.62
C SER A 143 29.58 11.68 -6.08
N LEU A 144 30.21 12.42 -5.17
CA LEU A 144 31.37 11.89 -4.46
C LEU A 144 30.95 10.71 -3.57
N SER A 145 31.78 9.67 -3.57
CA SER A 145 31.66 8.58 -2.60
C SER A 145 32.21 9.04 -1.24
N LYS A 146 31.83 8.37 -0.14
CA LYS A 146 32.31 8.75 1.20
C LYS A 146 33.83 8.59 1.29
N GLU A 147 34.37 7.62 0.56
CA GLU A 147 35.78 7.23 0.53
C GLU A 147 36.64 8.28 -0.19
N ASN A 148 36.04 9.06 -1.09
CA ASN A 148 36.74 10.11 -1.85
C ASN A 148 36.65 11.49 -1.19
N LEU A 149 36.01 11.60 -0.02
CA LEU A 149 35.92 12.87 0.70
C LEU A 149 37.20 13.14 1.52
N PRO A 150 37.72 14.37 1.49
CA PRO A 150 38.75 14.78 2.44
C PRO A 150 38.31 14.60 3.90
N ASN A 151 39.27 14.27 4.78
CA ASN A 151 38.99 13.99 6.20
C ASN A 151 38.30 15.15 6.92
N HIS A 152 38.63 16.41 6.60
CA HIS A 152 37.97 17.56 7.20
C HIS A 152 36.50 17.69 6.78
N VAL A 153 36.16 17.39 5.52
CA VAL A 153 34.77 17.36 5.04
C VAL A 153 33.98 16.23 5.69
N LEU A 154 34.60 15.06 5.89
CA LEU A 154 33.99 13.96 6.64
C LEU A 154 33.65 14.38 8.08
N LYS A 155 34.57 15.08 8.75
CA LYS A 155 34.35 15.63 10.08
C LYS A 155 33.20 16.63 10.10
N GLN A 156 33.18 17.60 9.19
CA GLN A 156 32.09 18.56 9.04
C GLN A 156 30.74 17.89 8.79
N LEU A 157 30.71 16.82 7.99
CA LEU A 157 29.48 16.09 7.70
C LEU A 157 28.93 15.36 8.92
N GLU A 158 29.78 14.78 9.78
CA GLU A 158 29.33 14.16 11.03
C GLU A 158 28.94 15.21 12.08
N GLU A 159 29.63 16.36 12.17
CA GLU A 159 29.22 17.49 13.02
C GLU A 159 27.87 18.07 12.59
N PHE A 160 27.68 18.26 11.29
CA PHE A 160 26.41 18.72 10.72
C PHE A 160 25.28 17.70 10.95
N LYS A 161 25.58 16.40 10.80
CA LYS A 161 24.63 15.32 11.13
C LYS A 161 24.20 15.42 12.58
N GLU A 162 25.15 15.52 13.51
CA GLU A 162 24.86 15.61 14.93
C GLU A 162 24.00 16.84 15.23
N PHE A 163 24.35 18.00 14.67
CA PHE A 163 23.57 19.23 14.77
C PHE A 163 22.12 19.04 14.30
N ARG A 164 21.89 18.36 13.16
CA ARG A 164 20.56 18.12 12.61
C ARG A 164 19.74 17.09 13.39
N LEU A 165 20.38 16.10 14.01
CA LEU A 165 19.69 15.08 14.81
C LEU A 165 19.35 15.57 16.21
N THR A 166 20.21 16.37 16.83
CA THR A 166 20.04 16.85 18.22
C THR A 166 19.46 18.26 18.32
N GLY A 167 19.48 19.03 17.22
CA GLY A 167 18.95 20.40 17.20
C GLY A 167 19.94 21.41 17.77
N GLY A 168 21.25 21.12 17.66
CA GLY A 168 22.32 21.89 18.29
C GLY A 168 22.43 21.63 19.80
N ARG A 169 23.27 22.41 20.50
CA ARG A 169 23.32 22.43 21.98
C ARG A 169 22.05 23.10 22.51
N SER A 170 20.90 22.45 22.35
CA SER A 170 19.62 22.91 22.87
C SER A 170 19.62 22.73 24.38
N ILE A 171 20.10 23.72 25.13
CA ILE A 171 19.79 23.84 26.56
C ILE A 171 18.26 23.89 26.64
N ARG A 172 17.64 22.83 27.16
CA ARG A 172 16.19 22.77 27.39
C ARG A 172 15.81 23.89 28.35
N ARG A 173 15.34 25.02 27.83
CA ARG A 173 14.70 26.07 28.65
C ARG A 173 13.34 25.54 29.08
N THR A 174 13.21 25.16 30.34
CA THR A 174 11.93 24.78 30.94
C THR A 174 10.99 25.98 30.95
N VAL A 175 9.70 25.74 30.67
CA VAL A 175 8.64 26.78 30.65
C VAL A 175 8.51 27.49 32.01
N SER A 176 9.08 26.91 33.07
CA SER A 176 9.14 27.45 34.43
C SER A 176 10.26 28.46 34.69
N ASP A 177 11.18 28.71 33.75
CA ASP A 177 12.18 29.77 33.96
C ASP A 177 11.47 31.13 33.93
N PRO A 178 11.43 31.88 35.05
CA PRO A 178 10.64 33.08 35.16
C PRO A 178 11.08 34.09 34.09
N LYS A 179 10.12 34.63 33.33
CA LYS A 179 10.31 35.81 32.46
C LYS A 179 11.00 37.00 33.15
N ARG A 180 11.06 37.01 34.49
CA ARG A 180 11.52 38.11 35.34
C ARG A 180 13.02 38.15 35.60
N SER A 181 13.79 37.11 35.28
CA SER A 181 15.25 37.10 35.46
C SER A 181 16.03 37.40 34.18
N ARG A 182 15.36 37.84 33.11
CA ARG A 182 16.05 38.26 31.89
C ARG A 182 16.42 39.73 31.99
N GLU A 183 17.70 40.01 31.85
CA GLU A 183 18.15 41.34 31.45
C GLU A 183 17.56 41.66 30.08
N ASP A 184 17.02 42.87 29.92
CA ASP A 184 16.56 43.37 28.63
C ASP A 184 17.73 43.33 27.64
N GLY A 185 17.71 42.35 26.72
CA GLY A 185 18.77 42.15 25.73
C GLY A 185 19.26 40.70 25.54
N GLU A 186 18.87 39.75 26.40
CA GLU A 186 19.27 38.35 26.19
C GLU A 186 18.73 37.78 24.87
N ALA A 187 19.65 37.53 23.93
CA ALA A 187 19.37 36.97 22.62
C ALA A 187 18.60 35.63 22.75
N ARG A 188 17.51 35.49 21.98
CA ARG A 188 16.78 34.23 21.91
C ARG A 188 17.53 33.31 20.97
N SER A 189 18.14 32.25 21.50
CA SER A 189 18.77 31.21 20.68
C SER A 189 17.84 30.78 19.54
N PRO A 190 18.37 30.62 18.33
CA PRO A 190 17.56 30.40 17.15
C PRO A 190 16.91 29.01 17.20
N LYS A 191 15.72 28.87 16.62
CA LYS A 191 15.02 27.57 16.62
C LYS A 191 15.64 26.66 15.55
N ILE A 192 16.06 25.46 15.96
CA ILE A 192 16.46 24.37 15.06
C ILE A 192 15.40 23.28 15.09
N ASP A 193 15.02 22.83 13.90
CA ASP A 193 14.16 21.66 13.76
C ASP A 193 15.05 20.42 13.68
N THR A 194 14.93 19.56 14.68
CA THR A 194 15.48 18.21 14.66
C THR A 194 14.86 17.42 13.50
N ILE A 195 15.60 16.44 12.97
CA ILE A 195 15.14 15.59 11.87
C ILE A 195 15.40 14.11 12.13
N LYS A 196 14.67 13.25 11.42
CA LYS A 196 14.90 11.79 11.44
C LYS A 196 16.18 11.42 10.67
N PRO A 197 16.86 10.32 11.04
CA PRO A 197 18.03 9.82 10.30
C PRO A 197 17.79 9.59 8.80
N SER A 198 16.58 9.17 8.41
CA SER A 198 16.19 9.00 7.01
C SER A 198 16.16 10.32 6.23
N THR A 199 15.78 11.41 6.89
CA THR A 199 15.82 12.76 6.29
C THR A 199 17.26 13.20 6.09
N PHE A 200 18.13 12.94 7.07
CA PHE A 200 19.55 13.26 6.94
C PHE A 200 20.23 12.45 5.82
N LYS A 201 19.84 11.18 5.61
CA LYS A 201 20.30 10.40 4.46
C LYS A 201 20.02 11.10 3.12
N SER A 202 18.86 11.78 3.01
CA SER A 202 18.52 12.60 1.84
C SER A 202 19.36 13.87 1.74
N ASP A 203 19.63 14.55 2.86
CA ASP A 203 20.50 15.75 2.87
C ASP A 203 21.94 15.38 2.49
N LYS A 204 22.48 14.32 3.09
CA LYS A 204 23.79 13.77 2.75
C LYS A 204 23.92 13.48 1.25
N HIS A 205 22.93 12.85 0.64
CA HIS A 205 22.98 12.57 -0.80
C HIS A 205 23.08 13.85 -1.64
N LYS A 206 22.35 14.91 -1.30
CA LYS A 206 22.42 16.21 -2.01
C LYS A 206 23.77 16.89 -1.81
N ILE A 207 24.31 16.85 -0.60
CA ILE A 207 25.65 17.36 -0.29
C ILE A 207 26.69 16.65 -1.16
N LEU A 208 26.70 15.32 -1.19
CA LEU A 208 27.66 14.55 -1.97
C LEU A 208 27.52 14.77 -3.48
N ALA A 209 26.27 14.93 -3.96
CA ALA A 209 25.98 15.24 -5.36
C ALA A 209 26.50 16.62 -5.76
N PHE A 210 26.32 17.64 -4.90
CA PHE A 210 26.86 18.97 -5.15
C PHE A 210 28.38 18.99 -5.08
N LEU A 211 28.99 18.43 -4.03
CA LEU A 211 30.44 18.45 -3.86
C LEU A 211 31.16 17.73 -5.00
N GLY A 212 30.56 16.67 -5.53
CA GLY A 212 31.16 15.98 -6.68
C GLY A 212 31.00 16.72 -7.99
N TRP A 213 29.89 17.43 -8.21
CA TRP A 213 29.81 18.41 -9.29
C TRP A 213 30.86 19.52 -9.12
N TYR A 214 31.02 20.04 -7.91
CA TYR A 214 31.98 21.10 -7.61
C TYR A 214 33.42 20.63 -7.88
N SER A 215 33.81 19.45 -7.41
CA SER A 215 35.15 18.90 -7.65
C SER A 215 35.48 18.69 -9.14
N GLN A 216 34.47 18.46 -9.97
CA GLN A 216 34.66 18.31 -11.42
C GLN A 216 34.85 19.66 -12.12
N ASN A 217 34.17 20.71 -11.65
CA ASN A 217 34.22 22.05 -12.26
C ASN A 217 35.34 22.92 -11.69
N TYR A 218 35.77 22.63 -10.46
CA TYR A 218 36.78 23.39 -9.72
C TYR A 218 37.79 22.42 -9.05
N PRO A 219 38.58 21.67 -9.84
CA PRO A 219 39.40 20.56 -9.34
C PRO A 219 40.51 20.97 -8.37
N HIS A 220 40.91 22.25 -8.36
CA HIS A 220 41.95 22.78 -7.48
C HIS A 220 41.40 23.47 -6.24
N SER A 221 40.08 23.60 -6.12
CA SER A 221 39.45 24.25 -4.97
C SER A 221 39.28 23.28 -3.82
N GLU A 222 39.52 23.77 -2.60
CA GLU A 222 39.31 22.98 -1.39
C GLU A 222 37.81 22.71 -1.18
N LEU A 223 37.46 21.45 -0.90
CA LEU A 223 36.09 21.06 -0.61
C LEU A 223 35.73 21.44 0.82
N ASN A 224 34.57 22.07 1.00
CA ASN A 224 34.00 22.44 2.30
C ASN A 224 32.46 22.44 2.19
N LEU A 225 31.75 22.10 3.27
CA LEU A 225 30.28 22.19 3.29
C LEU A 225 29.75 23.62 3.11
N GLU A 226 30.54 24.62 3.50
CA GLU A 226 30.21 26.05 3.33
C GLU A 226 29.98 26.44 1.86
N LEU A 227 30.61 25.74 0.91
CA LEU A 227 30.39 25.97 -0.53
C LEU A 227 28.92 25.81 -0.93
N LEU A 228 28.16 24.95 -0.22
CA LEU A 228 26.74 24.77 -0.50
C LEU A 228 25.89 25.97 -0.07
N THR A 229 26.45 26.90 0.71
CA THR A 229 25.75 28.09 1.19
C THR A 229 25.96 29.30 0.28
N ASP A 230 26.92 29.25 -0.65
CA ASP A 230 27.09 30.26 -1.70
C ASP A 230 25.89 30.19 -2.66
N VAL A 231 25.15 31.31 -2.73
CA VAL A 231 23.88 31.40 -3.46
C VAL A 231 24.11 31.24 -4.97
N ASP A 232 25.13 31.90 -5.52
CA ASP A 232 25.45 31.87 -6.94
C ASP A 232 25.94 30.49 -7.37
N LEU A 233 26.77 29.86 -6.53
CA LEU A 233 27.30 28.53 -6.81
C LEU A 233 26.20 27.45 -6.73
N LEU A 234 25.31 27.56 -5.74
CA LEU A 234 24.15 26.68 -5.59
C LEU A 234 23.16 26.83 -6.75
N ASP A 235 22.93 28.07 -7.19
CA ASP A 235 22.09 28.39 -8.33
C ASP A 235 22.69 27.79 -9.62
N LYS A 236 23.98 28.03 -9.88
CA LYS A 236 24.72 27.44 -11.01
C LYS A 236 24.69 25.91 -11.01
N TYR A 237 24.84 25.27 -9.85
CA TYR A 237 24.69 23.81 -9.73
C TYR A 237 23.29 23.35 -10.11
N THR A 238 22.28 24.05 -9.62
CA THR A 238 20.89 23.67 -9.82
C THR A 238 20.49 23.84 -11.27
N TYR A 239 20.88 24.94 -11.92
CA TYR A 239 20.73 25.13 -13.37
C TYR A 239 21.43 24.03 -14.17
N TRP A 240 22.68 23.72 -13.86
CA TRP A 240 23.40 22.62 -14.49
C TRP A 240 22.67 21.28 -14.31
N ALA A 241 22.16 21.00 -13.11
CA ALA A 241 21.43 19.76 -12.86
C ALA A 241 20.15 19.71 -13.71
N ILE A 242 19.39 20.79 -13.77
CA ILE A 242 18.14 20.85 -14.55
C ILE A 242 18.45 20.67 -16.04
N ASP A 243 19.34 21.47 -16.60
CA ASP A 243 19.65 21.51 -18.03
C ASP A 243 20.40 20.25 -18.51
N THR A 244 21.51 19.90 -17.84
CA THR A 244 22.37 18.80 -18.29
C THR A 244 21.87 17.42 -17.84
N ARG A 245 21.18 17.32 -16.68
CA ARG A 245 20.71 16.03 -16.14
C ARG A 245 19.22 15.79 -16.36
N GLY A 246 18.48 16.80 -16.83
CA GLY A 246 17.03 16.72 -17.03
C GLY A 246 16.30 16.35 -15.74
N VAL A 247 16.70 16.96 -14.62
CA VAL A 247 15.97 16.88 -13.34
C VAL A 247 15.03 18.07 -13.20
N CYS A 248 13.97 17.92 -12.43
CA CYS A 248 12.99 18.99 -12.20
C CYS A 248 13.47 20.03 -11.16
N HIS A 249 12.82 21.20 -11.15
CA HIS A 249 13.09 22.31 -10.22
C HIS A 249 12.93 21.93 -8.74
N SER A 250 12.21 20.84 -8.42
CA SER A 250 12.15 20.32 -7.03
C SER A 250 13.53 19.94 -6.48
N THR A 251 14.49 19.62 -7.35
CA THR A 251 15.89 19.40 -6.97
C THR A 251 16.46 20.67 -6.34
N GLY A 252 16.30 21.82 -7.01
CA GLY A 252 16.68 23.14 -6.48
C GLY A 252 16.04 23.46 -5.15
N VAL A 253 14.72 23.30 -5.03
CA VAL A 253 13.99 23.47 -3.75
C VAL A 253 14.60 22.63 -2.64
N SER A 254 14.92 21.36 -2.95
CA SER A 254 15.41 20.42 -1.96
C SER A 254 16.89 20.64 -1.59
N THR A 255 17.73 21.04 -2.54
CA THR A 255 19.15 21.36 -2.31
C THR A 255 19.27 22.69 -1.55
N ALA A 256 18.48 23.71 -1.91
CA ALA A 256 18.42 24.97 -1.17
C ALA A 256 17.92 24.78 0.27
N LYS A 257 16.99 23.84 0.53
CA LYS A 257 16.64 23.45 1.91
C LYS A 257 17.83 22.87 2.68
N THR A 258 18.64 22.04 2.04
CA THR A 258 19.87 21.50 2.65
C THR A 258 20.91 22.60 2.88
N ALA A 259 21.09 23.52 1.92
CA ALA A 259 21.96 24.69 2.04
C ALA A 259 21.55 25.61 3.20
N ILE A 260 20.27 25.96 3.32
CA ILE A 260 19.73 26.74 4.45
C ILE A 260 20.06 26.05 5.77
N ALA A 261 19.97 24.72 5.84
CA ALA A 261 20.27 23.99 7.06
C ALA A 261 21.77 24.02 7.42
N ILE A 262 22.66 23.97 6.43
CA ILE A 262 24.11 24.16 6.63
C ILE A 262 24.40 25.60 7.04
N ALA A 263 23.79 26.60 6.39
CA ALA A 263 23.94 28.00 6.76
C ALA A 263 23.49 28.27 8.21
N LYS A 264 22.40 27.63 8.65
CA LYS A 264 21.97 27.65 10.06
C LYS A 264 22.99 27.02 11.00
N TRP A 265 23.58 25.89 10.63
CA TRP A 265 24.62 25.24 11.42
C TRP A 265 25.86 26.13 11.58
N LEU A 266 26.34 26.71 10.47
CA LEU A 266 27.52 27.59 10.46
C LEU A 266 27.30 28.94 11.18
N ASN A 267 26.06 29.40 11.27
CA ASN A 267 25.71 30.69 11.88
C ASN A 267 24.88 30.55 13.16
N TYR A 268 24.87 29.38 13.79
CA TYR A 268 24.03 29.11 14.96
C TYR A 268 24.31 30.09 16.11
N ASP A 269 25.58 30.33 16.41
CA ASP A 269 26.00 31.22 17.50
C ASP A 269 25.89 32.71 17.14
N LYS A 270 25.73 33.04 15.86
CA LYS A 270 25.60 34.43 15.38
C LYS A 270 24.15 34.92 15.35
N SER A 271 23.18 33.99 15.33
CA SER A 271 21.78 34.35 15.25
C SER A 271 21.20 34.67 16.64
N THR A 272 20.64 35.86 16.75
CA THR A 272 19.89 36.36 17.91
C THR A 272 18.38 36.22 17.74
N ARG A 273 17.89 35.95 16.51
CA ARG A 273 16.46 35.83 16.20
C ARG A 273 16.01 34.39 15.96
N ARG A 274 14.85 34.05 16.50
CA ARG A 274 14.24 32.71 16.37
C ARG A 274 14.03 32.26 14.91
N ASN A 275 13.70 33.20 14.01
CA ASN A 275 13.35 32.94 12.61
C ASN A 275 14.52 33.09 11.63
N TRP A 276 15.73 33.36 12.14
CA TRP A 276 16.93 33.57 11.32
C TRP A 276 16.80 34.74 10.34
N SER A 277 16.05 35.79 10.71
CA SER A 277 15.89 37.00 9.86
C SER A 277 17.05 37.99 9.98
N ASP A 278 17.97 37.73 10.90
CA ASP A 278 19.17 38.49 11.17
C ASP A 278 20.42 37.97 10.43
N ILE A 279 20.30 36.86 9.70
CA ILE A 279 21.37 36.29 8.89
C ILE A 279 21.01 36.50 7.41
N PRO A 280 21.57 37.52 6.71
CA PRO A 280 21.22 37.82 5.32
C PRO A 280 21.34 36.63 4.38
N LEU A 281 22.42 35.86 4.49
CA LEU A 281 22.65 34.63 3.72
C LEU A 281 21.48 33.62 3.79
N ILE A 282 20.82 33.51 4.95
CA ILE A 282 19.67 32.61 5.11
C ILE A 282 18.42 33.16 4.41
N LEU A 283 18.29 34.49 4.29
CA LEU A 283 17.23 35.13 3.51
C LEU A 283 17.45 34.91 2.02
N ASP A 284 18.66 35.16 1.52
CA ASP A 284 19.00 34.97 0.10
C ASP A 284 18.76 33.51 -0.34
N LEU A 285 19.18 32.54 0.47
CA LEU A 285 18.90 31.12 0.21
C LEU A 285 17.41 30.76 0.29
N LYS A 286 16.61 31.46 1.11
CA LYS A 286 15.14 31.27 1.15
C LYS A 286 14.49 31.83 -0.10
N ASP A 287 14.97 32.95 -0.61
CA ASP A 287 14.47 33.59 -1.81
C ASP A 287 14.76 32.72 -3.03
N LEU A 288 16.01 32.26 -3.19
CA LEU A 288 16.38 31.27 -4.21
C LEU A 288 15.52 30.00 -4.14
N ARG A 289 15.27 29.48 -2.93
CA ARG A 289 14.38 28.31 -2.76
C ARG A 289 12.94 28.61 -3.19
N ASN A 290 12.43 29.83 -2.95
CA ASN A 290 11.08 30.22 -3.33
C ASN A 290 10.95 30.36 -4.84
N GLU A 291 11.93 30.96 -5.51
CA GLU A 291 12.00 31.03 -6.98
C GLU A 291 11.91 29.62 -7.61
N TYR A 292 12.74 28.69 -7.14
CA TYR A 292 12.66 27.29 -7.57
C TYR A 292 11.33 26.62 -7.24
N ALA A 293 10.67 27.02 -6.15
CA ALA A 293 9.38 26.45 -5.77
C ALA A 293 8.25 26.95 -6.67
N GLU A 294 8.32 28.20 -7.12
CA GLU A 294 7.38 28.78 -8.09
C GLU A 294 7.52 28.12 -9.46
N GLU A 295 8.74 27.99 -9.97
CA GLU A 295 8.99 27.27 -11.23
C GLU A 295 8.60 25.79 -11.14
N TYR A 296 8.93 25.14 -10.02
CA TYR A 296 8.48 23.78 -9.77
C TYR A 296 6.95 23.66 -9.73
N ALA A 297 6.23 24.63 -9.16
CA ALA A 297 4.77 24.61 -9.13
C ALA A 297 4.16 24.66 -10.54
N LYS A 298 4.77 25.42 -11.46
CA LYS A 298 4.38 25.47 -12.88
C LYS A 298 4.67 24.13 -13.58
N GLU A 299 5.90 23.63 -13.45
CA GLU A 299 6.35 22.37 -14.04
C GLU A 299 5.52 21.16 -13.53
N LYS A 300 5.26 21.13 -12.21
CA LYS A 300 4.55 20.05 -11.53
C LYS A 300 3.17 19.81 -12.13
N LYS A 301 2.42 20.86 -12.51
CA LYS A 301 1.08 20.69 -13.11
C LYS A 301 1.13 19.86 -14.40
N GLN A 302 2.09 20.15 -15.27
CA GLN A 302 2.28 19.41 -16.53
C GLN A 302 2.76 17.97 -16.27
N LEU A 303 3.76 17.83 -15.39
CA LEU A 303 4.30 16.52 -15.02
C LEU A 303 3.26 15.62 -14.34
N ASP A 304 2.40 16.17 -13.48
CA ASP A 304 1.34 15.41 -12.82
C ASP A 304 0.27 14.98 -13.82
N ALA A 305 -0.13 15.83 -14.77
CA ALA A 305 -1.06 15.44 -15.83
C ALA A 305 -0.53 14.26 -16.67
N GLU A 306 0.74 14.31 -17.12
CA GLU A 306 1.37 13.20 -17.85
C GLU A 306 1.56 11.94 -16.96
N LYS A 307 1.95 12.13 -15.71
CA LYS A 307 2.11 11.04 -14.74
C LYS A 307 0.79 10.33 -14.48
N TRP A 308 -0.31 11.08 -14.37
CA TRP A 308 -1.64 10.54 -14.08
C TRP A 308 -2.30 9.98 -15.33
N SER A 309 -2.06 10.52 -16.54
CA SER A 309 -2.58 9.90 -17.76
C SER A 309 -2.08 8.46 -17.93
N ARG A 310 -0.83 8.17 -17.55
CA ARG A 310 -0.23 6.82 -17.56
C ARG A 310 -0.59 5.93 -16.36
N LYS A 311 -1.20 6.51 -15.32
CA LYS A 311 -1.49 5.83 -14.03
C LYS A 311 -2.96 5.86 -13.65
N LYS A 312 -3.82 6.48 -14.48
CA LYS A 312 -5.23 6.68 -14.19
C LYS A 312 -5.85 5.32 -13.94
N LEU A 313 -6.42 5.16 -12.76
CA LEU A 313 -7.15 3.98 -12.34
C LEU A 313 -8.27 4.47 -11.43
N THR A 314 -9.49 4.07 -11.73
CA THR A 314 -10.65 4.33 -10.88
C THR A 314 -10.60 3.41 -9.65
N HIS A 315 -11.33 3.76 -8.60
CA HIS A 315 -11.43 2.87 -7.44
C HIS A 315 -12.03 1.49 -7.81
N PRO A 316 -13.11 1.38 -8.61
CA PRO A 316 -13.62 0.08 -9.09
C PRO A 316 -12.59 -0.75 -9.87
N GLU A 317 -11.79 -0.14 -10.75
CA GLU A 317 -10.72 -0.88 -11.43
C GLU A 317 -9.65 -1.38 -10.44
N ALA A 318 -9.35 -0.62 -9.38
CA ALA A 318 -8.46 -1.07 -8.30
C ALA A 318 -9.03 -2.26 -7.52
N GLN A 319 -10.36 -2.32 -7.33
CA GLN A 319 -11.03 -3.48 -6.74
C GLN A 319 -10.95 -4.72 -7.64
N GLN A 320 -11.09 -4.56 -8.96
CA GLN A 320 -10.87 -5.65 -9.91
C GLN A 320 -9.42 -6.18 -9.84
N VAL A 321 -8.44 -5.30 -9.65
CA VAL A 321 -7.04 -5.70 -9.39
C VAL A 321 -6.94 -6.53 -8.10
N VAL A 322 -7.58 -6.11 -7.01
CA VAL A 322 -7.62 -6.88 -5.75
C VAL A 322 -8.18 -8.29 -5.99
N GLN A 323 -9.30 -8.40 -6.70
CA GLN A 323 -9.94 -9.69 -6.99
C GLN A 323 -9.06 -10.58 -7.87
N TYR A 324 -8.42 -10.01 -8.90
CA TYR A 324 -7.46 -10.74 -9.72
C TYR A 324 -6.28 -11.26 -8.89
N LEU A 325 -5.71 -10.42 -8.02
CA LEU A 325 -4.62 -10.83 -7.13
C LEU A 325 -5.05 -11.93 -6.14
N ARG A 326 -6.31 -11.89 -5.68
CA ARG A 326 -6.91 -12.96 -4.86
C ARG A 326 -6.95 -14.28 -5.61
N ASN A 327 -7.31 -14.27 -6.89
CA ASN A 327 -7.31 -15.47 -7.72
C ASN A 327 -5.89 -16.04 -7.93
N LEU A 328 -4.85 -15.19 -7.87
CA LEU A 328 -3.45 -15.64 -7.85
C LEU A 328 -3.05 -16.33 -6.53
N CYS A 329 -3.90 -16.35 -5.51
CA CYS A 329 -3.66 -17.10 -4.27
C CYS A 329 -3.99 -18.60 -4.38
N ALA A 330 -4.49 -19.05 -5.54
CA ALA A 330 -4.83 -20.43 -5.80
C ALA A 330 -3.63 -21.41 -5.64
N PRO A 331 -3.82 -22.61 -5.10
CA PRO A 331 -2.74 -23.57 -4.86
C PRO A 331 -2.22 -24.25 -6.13
N TYR A 332 -3.01 -24.31 -7.20
CA TYR A 332 -2.61 -24.88 -8.48
C TYR A 332 -2.40 -23.80 -9.55
N THR A 333 -1.61 -24.10 -10.57
CA THR A 333 -1.50 -23.26 -11.78
C THR A 333 -1.80 -24.10 -13.01
N THR A 334 -2.40 -23.46 -14.02
CA THR A 334 -2.54 -24.06 -15.35
C THR A 334 -1.22 -23.99 -16.09
N ARG A 335 -0.86 -25.07 -16.78
CA ARG A 335 0.30 -25.08 -17.68
C ARG A 335 -0.16 -24.61 -19.07
N ARG A 336 0.54 -23.66 -19.68
CA ARG A 336 0.35 -23.34 -21.12
C ARG A 336 1.14 -24.32 -21.97
N ASP A 337 0.52 -24.78 -23.04
CA ASP A 337 1.23 -25.48 -24.10
C ASP A 337 2.21 -24.50 -24.76
N LYS A 338 3.47 -24.90 -24.93
CA LYS A 338 4.50 -24.01 -25.49
C LYS A 338 4.32 -23.78 -27.00
N LYS A 339 3.66 -24.70 -27.71
CA LYS A 339 3.44 -24.64 -29.14
C LYS A 339 2.16 -23.87 -29.47
N THR A 340 1.06 -24.16 -28.77
CA THR A 340 -0.24 -23.55 -29.08
C THR A 340 -0.53 -22.29 -28.25
N GLY A 341 0.16 -22.13 -27.11
CA GLY A 341 -0.16 -21.06 -26.16
C GLY A 341 -1.44 -21.30 -25.36
N GLU A 342 -2.16 -22.39 -25.63
CA GLU A 342 -3.42 -22.70 -24.96
C GLU A 342 -3.21 -23.24 -23.55
N ALA A 343 -4.20 -22.99 -22.69
CA ALA A 343 -4.24 -23.55 -21.34
C ALA A 343 -4.46 -25.08 -21.42
N THR A 344 -3.47 -25.85 -20.96
CA THR A 344 -3.62 -27.31 -20.88
C THR A 344 -4.55 -27.71 -19.73
N LYS A 345 -5.20 -28.86 -19.84
CA LYS A 345 -6.01 -29.45 -18.75
C LYS A 345 -5.16 -29.82 -17.52
N TYR A 346 -3.84 -29.91 -17.66
CA TYR A 346 -2.93 -30.31 -16.59
C TYR A 346 -2.71 -29.17 -15.59
N ARG A 347 -2.94 -29.49 -14.32
CA ARG A 347 -2.74 -28.60 -13.18
C ARG A 347 -1.46 -29.01 -12.46
N THR A 348 -0.64 -28.03 -12.08
CA THR A 348 0.57 -28.29 -11.28
C THR A 348 0.43 -27.59 -9.93
N LYS A 349 0.69 -28.31 -8.83
CA LYS A 349 0.73 -27.75 -7.49
C LYS A 349 1.85 -26.70 -7.45
N ARG A 350 1.53 -25.50 -6.94
CA ARG A 350 2.49 -24.42 -6.78
C ARG A 350 3.30 -24.64 -5.50
N GLN A 351 4.52 -24.10 -5.50
CA GLN A 351 5.34 -24.01 -4.30
C GLN A 351 4.60 -23.28 -3.18
N THR A 352 4.63 -23.80 -1.95
CA THR A 352 3.98 -23.19 -0.79
C THR A 352 4.44 -21.74 -0.58
N SER A 353 5.76 -21.48 -0.69
CA SER A 353 6.31 -20.11 -0.68
C SER A 353 5.76 -19.19 -1.77
N ALA A 354 5.42 -19.72 -2.94
CA ALA A 354 4.85 -18.93 -4.03
C ALA A 354 3.38 -18.56 -3.76
N VAL A 355 2.63 -19.48 -3.16
CA VAL A 355 1.24 -19.24 -2.75
C VAL A 355 1.20 -18.25 -1.58
N ALA A 356 2.01 -18.45 -0.55
CA ALA A 356 2.16 -17.54 0.58
C ALA A 356 2.54 -16.12 0.14
N ARG A 357 3.50 -15.98 -0.79
CA ARG A 357 3.86 -14.67 -1.36
C ARG A 357 2.71 -14.01 -2.12
N SER A 358 1.86 -14.81 -2.77
CA SER A 358 0.68 -14.31 -3.49
C SER A 358 -0.33 -13.75 -2.49
N TRP A 359 -0.58 -14.47 -1.39
CA TRP A 359 -1.40 -13.98 -0.27
C TRP A 359 -0.87 -12.69 0.35
N GLN A 360 0.42 -12.62 0.68
CA GLN A 360 1.03 -11.40 1.19
C GLN A 360 0.87 -10.23 0.21
N THR A 361 1.12 -10.45 -1.09
CA THR A 361 0.99 -9.41 -2.11
C THR A 361 -0.46 -8.93 -2.24
N TYR A 362 -1.40 -9.87 -2.27
CA TYR A 362 -2.84 -9.61 -2.28
C TYR A 362 -3.26 -8.77 -1.08
N LEU A 363 -2.87 -9.16 0.13
CA LEU A 363 -3.22 -8.44 1.36
C LEU A 363 -2.63 -7.04 1.42
N ILE A 364 -1.35 -6.86 1.07
CA ILE A 364 -0.73 -5.53 1.01
C ILE A 364 -1.51 -4.63 0.06
N VAL A 365 -1.86 -5.13 -1.13
CA VAL A 365 -2.62 -4.36 -2.12
C VAL A 365 -4.06 -4.10 -1.66
N LYS A 366 -4.75 -5.11 -1.10
CA LYS A 366 -6.10 -4.98 -0.58
C LYS A 366 -6.16 -3.93 0.53
N ILE A 367 -5.24 -3.98 1.50
CA ILE A 367 -5.12 -2.98 2.55
C ILE A 367 -4.91 -1.58 1.96
N LEU A 368 -4.03 -1.41 0.97
CA LEU A 368 -3.78 -0.08 0.37
C LEU A 368 -4.94 0.46 -0.46
N VAL A 369 -5.76 -0.42 -1.03
CA VAL A 369 -6.96 -0.05 -1.81
C VAL A 369 -8.09 0.37 -0.88
N TYR A 370 -8.36 -0.39 0.18
CA TYR A 370 -9.47 -0.14 1.10
C TYR A 370 -9.11 0.74 2.29
N CYS A 371 -7.83 0.88 2.63
CA CYS A 371 -7.37 1.72 3.73
C CYS A 371 -6.35 2.74 3.23
N PRO A 372 -6.47 4.02 3.63
CA PRO A 372 -5.56 5.07 3.17
C PRO A 372 -4.29 5.13 4.03
N VAL A 373 -3.76 3.96 4.35
CA VAL A 373 -2.58 3.76 5.19
C VAL A 373 -1.31 4.05 4.41
N ARG A 374 -0.28 4.51 5.11
CA ARG A 374 1.03 4.74 4.52
C ARG A 374 1.80 3.43 4.45
N GLN A 375 2.68 3.33 3.46
CA GLN A 375 3.63 2.21 3.34
C GLN A 375 4.43 1.94 4.63
N GLU A 376 4.77 2.99 5.39
CA GLU A 376 5.48 2.87 6.67
C GLU A 376 4.58 2.30 7.78
N GLU A 377 3.29 2.64 7.78
CA GLU A 377 2.29 2.10 8.71
C GLU A 377 2.05 0.61 8.43
N ILE A 378 1.85 0.23 7.16
CA ILE A 378 1.70 -1.19 6.76
C ILE A 378 2.91 -2.02 7.15
N ARG A 379 4.12 -1.50 6.91
CA ARG A 379 5.37 -2.17 7.28
C ARG A 379 5.44 -2.49 8.78
N ASN A 380 4.86 -1.60 9.60
CA ASN A 380 4.91 -1.70 11.04
C ASN A 380 3.75 -2.50 11.64
N PHE A 381 2.81 -3.02 10.83
CA PHE A 381 1.79 -3.93 11.35
C PHE A 381 2.41 -5.15 12.03
N ALA A 382 2.04 -5.36 13.29
CA ALA A 382 2.43 -6.47 14.14
C ALA A 382 1.22 -6.82 15.03
N LEU A 383 0.87 -8.10 15.05
CA LEU A 383 -0.27 -8.59 15.82
C LEU A 383 -0.02 -8.34 17.31
N ASP A 384 -1.02 -7.81 18.01
CA ASP A 384 -0.98 -7.47 19.44
C ASP A 384 0.00 -6.35 19.83
N GLU A 385 0.60 -5.66 18.86
CA GLU A 385 1.45 -4.48 19.07
C GLU A 385 0.88 -3.23 18.40
N THR A 386 0.65 -3.31 17.08
CA THR A 386 0.12 -2.20 16.26
C THR A 386 -1.14 -2.59 15.52
N LEU A 387 -1.50 -3.87 15.52
CA LEU A 387 -2.68 -4.43 14.91
C LEU A 387 -3.36 -5.35 15.93
N PHE A 388 -4.56 -5.01 16.37
CA PHE A 388 -5.28 -5.77 17.40
C PHE A 388 -6.56 -6.35 16.83
N ARG A 389 -6.85 -7.61 17.19
CA ARG A 389 -8.12 -8.25 16.85
C ARG A 389 -9.13 -7.99 17.98
N ARG A 390 -10.27 -7.40 17.65
CA ARG A 390 -11.34 -7.02 18.58
C ARG A 390 -12.68 -7.63 18.16
N LYS A 391 -13.69 -7.46 19.00
CA LYS A 391 -15.10 -7.74 18.69
C LYS A 391 -15.90 -6.46 18.90
N ASP A 392 -16.88 -6.21 18.04
CA ASP A 392 -17.84 -5.11 18.25
C ASP A 392 -18.96 -5.53 19.21
N ASP A 393 -19.90 -4.63 19.48
CA ASP A 393 -21.01 -4.85 20.41
C ASP A 393 -21.93 -6.01 19.97
N GLN A 394 -21.91 -6.35 18.69
CA GLN A 394 -22.65 -7.49 18.10
C GLN A 394 -21.82 -8.79 18.13
N GLY A 395 -20.59 -8.75 18.67
CA GLY A 395 -19.68 -9.87 18.75
C GLY A 395 -18.91 -10.17 17.45
N ASN A 396 -19.05 -9.33 16.41
CA ASN A 396 -18.38 -9.55 15.14
C ASN A 396 -16.90 -9.17 15.24
N PRO A 397 -15.97 -10.02 14.74
CA PRO A 397 -14.55 -9.72 14.80
C PRO A 397 -14.18 -8.58 13.84
N TYR A 398 -13.24 -7.74 14.27
CA TYR A 398 -12.59 -6.75 13.42
C TYR A 398 -11.14 -6.53 13.84
N TYR A 399 -10.39 -5.84 12.99
CA TYR A 399 -9.03 -5.42 13.31
C TYR A 399 -8.97 -3.91 13.52
N GLU A 400 -8.23 -3.47 14.53
CA GLU A 400 -7.88 -2.07 14.77
C GLU A 400 -6.39 -1.87 14.61
N ALA A 401 -5.99 -0.74 14.05
CA ALA A 401 -4.60 -0.34 13.89
C ALA A 401 -4.29 0.81 14.86
N TYR A 402 -3.19 0.69 15.59
CA TYR A 402 -2.72 1.68 16.55
C TYR A 402 -1.26 2.05 16.28
N PHE A 403 -0.99 3.35 16.16
CA PHE A 403 0.34 3.90 15.96
C PHE A 403 0.58 5.06 16.92
N GLU A 404 1.52 4.90 17.85
CA GLU A 404 1.88 5.96 18.81
C GLU A 404 2.45 7.21 18.12
N GLU A 405 3.30 7.00 17.11
CA GLU A 405 3.89 8.09 16.33
C GLU A 405 3.24 8.21 14.96
N HIS A 406 2.54 9.32 14.71
CA HIS A 406 2.07 9.69 13.37
C HIS A 406 2.86 10.86 12.81
N LYS A 407 2.89 10.98 11.48
CA LYS A 407 3.60 12.01 10.69
C LYS A 407 3.38 13.46 11.15
N ARG A 408 2.33 13.76 11.93
CA ARG A 408 2.10 15.09 12.52
C ARG A 408 2.92 15.38 13.77
N ALA A 409 3.71 14.43 14.25
CA ALA A 409 4.82 14.68 15.16
C ALA A 409 5.94 15.46 14.43
N THR A 410 5.67 16.69 13.98
CA THR A 410 6.74 17.68 14.05
C THR A 410 7.23 17.64 15.49
N GLN A 411 8.52 17.44 15.73
CA GLN A 411 9.12 17.27 17.07
C GLN A 411 8.78 18.39 18.08
N HIS A 412 8.07 19.44 17.64
CA HIS A 412 7.59 20.57 18.45
C HIS A 412 6.12 20.47 18.90
N SER A 413 5.33 19.53 18.40
CA SER A 413 4.08 19.17 19.05
C SER A 413 4.39 18.05 20.03
N SER A 414 4.52 18.37 21.31
CA SER A 414 4.53 17.41 22.43
C SER A 414 3.26 16.53 22.51
N GLN A 415 2.39 16.63 21.51
CA GLN A 415 1.16 15.88 21.32
C GLN A 415 1.19 15.27 19.91
N SER A 416 2.14 14.38 19.61
CA SER A 416 1.90 13.40 18.55
C SER A 416 0.68 12.60 18.99
N LYS A 417 -0.51 12.98 18.53
CA LYS A 417 -1.70 12.22 18.85
C LYS A 417 -1.50 10.82 18.25
N PRO A 418 -1.61 9.76 19.06
CA PRO A 418 -1.58 8.41 18.51
C PRO A 418 -2.67 8.31 17.46
N ARG A 419 -2.36 7.62 16.36
CA ARG A 419 -3.35 7.33 15.33
C ARG A 419 -3.93 5.97 15.61
N HIS A 420 -5.22 5.95 15.91
CA HIS A 420 -6.02 4.75 16.10
C HIS A 420 -7.13 4.74 15.05
N TYR A 421 -7.32 3.62 14.36
CA TYR A 421 -8.42 3.47 13.41
C TYR A 421 -8.79 2.00 13.23
N ARG A 422 -10.08 1.75 13.05
CA ARG A 422 -10.60 0.44 12.66
C ARG A 422 -10.27 0.15 11.20
N LEU A 423 -9.83 -1.07 10.91
CA LEU A 423 -9.71 -1.57 9.55
C LEU A 423 -11.10 -1.97 9.01
N PRO A 424 -11.40 -1.73 7.72
CA PRO A 424 -12.62 -2.18 7.06
C PRO A 424 -12.88 -3.67 7.27
N ALA A 425 -14.13 -4.02 7.56
CA ALA A 425 -14.54 -5.40 7.88
C ALA A 425 -14.23 -6.40 6.75
N ILE A 426 -14.22 -5.93 5.50
CA ILE A 426 -13.83 -6.69 4.31
C ILE A 426 -12.40 -7.28 4.41
N LEU A 427 -11.55 -6.74 5.29
CA LEU A 427 -10.19 -7.24 5.52
C LEU A 427 -10.15 -8.36 6.56
N THR A 428 -11.12 -8.43 7.47
CA THR A 428 -11.05 -9.30 8.65
C THR A 428 -10.84 -10.76 8.29
N GLN A 429 -11.65 -11.30 7.37
CA GLN A 429 -11.55 -12.72 7.01
C GLN A 429 -10.22 -13.07 6.35
N ASP A 430 -9.69 -12.18 5.49
CA ASP A 430 -8.42 -12.45 4.81
C ASP A 430 -7.23 -12.25 5.75
N LEU A 431 -7.32 -11.32 6.70
CA LEU A 431 -6.34 -11.17 7.78
C LEU A 431 -6.34 -12.38 8.69
N ASP A 432 -7.51 -12.91 9.06
CA ASP A 432 -7.65 -14.15 9.83
C ASP A 432 -7.01 -15.32 9.07
N MET A 433 -7.31 -15.46 7.77
CA MET A 433 -6.71 -16.48 6.90
C MET A 433 -5.19 -16.37 6.85
N TRP A 434 -4.64 -15.15 6.82
CA TRP A 434 -3.20 -14.95 6.83
C TRP A 434 -2.56 -15.26 8.18
N LEU A 435 -3.11 -14.68 9.25
CA LEU A 435 -2.55 -14.73 10.60
C LEU A 435 -2.71 -16.09 11.27
N TYR A 436 -3.82 -16.78 11.03
CA TYR A 436 -4.15 -18.03 11.72
C TYR A 436 -4.00 -19.28 10.85
N ASN A 437 -3.87 -19.15 9.52
CA ASN A 437 -3.62 -20.31 8.65
C ASN A 437 -2.26 -20.24 7.95
N TRP A 438 -1.97 -19.16 7.21
CA TRP A 438 -0.72 -19.09 6.44
C TRP A 438 0.52 -18.87 7.28
N ARG A 439 0.49 -17.91 8.22
CA ARG A 439 1.65 -17.59 9.06
C ARG A 439 2.07 -18.80 9.92
N PRO A 440 1.15 -19.51 10.61
CA PRO A 440 1.50 -20.72 11.36
C PRO A 440 2.03 -21.84 10.47
N LEU A 441 1.45 -22.05 9.28
CA LEU A 441 1.98 -23.03 8.31
C LEU A 441 3.42 -22.70 7.90
N ILE A 442 3.72 -21.42 7.65
CA ILE A 442 5.09 -21.00 7.31
C ILE A 442 6.04 -21.21 8.49
N GLU A 443 5.59 -20.89 9.70
CA GLU A 443 6.35 -21.10 10.94
C GLU A 443 6.69 -22.57 11.16
N GLU A 444 5.71 -23.46 11.02
CA GLU A 444 5.89 -24.91 11.09
C GLU A 444 6.93 -25.38 10.06
N LEU A 445 6.76 -24.98 8.79
CA LEU A 445 7.69 -25.36 7.72
C LEU A 445 9.10 -24.83 7.98
N VAL A 446 9.26 -23.61 8.48
CA VAL A 446 10.58 -23.03 8.73
C VAL A 446 11.26 -23.64 9.97
N SER A 447 10.50 -24.27 10.87
CA SER A 447 11.02 -24.80 12.13
C SER A 447 11.97 -25.99 11.98
N THR A 448 11.88 -26.73 10.86
CA THR A 448 12.70 -27.91 10.54
C THR A 448 13.41 -27.77 9.18
N PRO A 449 14.56 -28.45 8.97
CA PRO A 449 15.24 -28.45 7.66
C PRO A 449 14.36 -29.03 6.54
N GLU A 450 13.62 -30.10 6.84
CA GLU A 450 12.75 -30.79 5.88
C GLU A 450 11.58 -29.91 5.47
N GLY A 451 10.91 -29.29 6.44
CA GLY A 451 9.82 -28.34 6.18
C GLY A 451 10.31 -27.13 5.39
N TRP A 452 11.52 -26.65 5.67
CA TRP A 452 12.11 -25.52 4.98
C TRP A 452 12.33 -25.86 3.50
N MET A 453 12.82 -27.07 3.21
CA MET A 453 12.94 -27.54 1.84
C MET A 453 11.57 -27.75 1.17
N GLU A 454 10.58 -28.26 1.90
CA GLU A 454 9.21 -28.42 1.41
C GLU A 454 8.55 -27.08 1.04
N LEU A 455 8.80 -26.01 1.81
CA LEU A 455 8.32 -24.66 1.51
C LEU A 455 8.72 -24.20 0.09
N TRP A 456 9.86 -24.69 -0.40
CA TRP A 456 10.42 -24.44 -1.73
C TRP A 456 10.08 -25.52 -2.77
N ASN A 457 9.28 -26.52 -2.40
CA ASN A 457 8.97 -27.73 -3.17
C ASN A 457 10.23 -28.52 -3.53
N TYR A 458 11.16 -28.62 -2.58
CA TYR A 458 12.33 -29.47 -2.65
C TYR A 458 12.23 -30.56 -1.58
N LYS A 459 12.90 -31.68 -1.85
CA LYS A 459 13.20 -32.69 -0.84
C LYS A 459 14.57 -32.40 -0.23
N LEU A 460 14.85 -32.91 0.96
CA LEU A 460 16.14 -32.72 1.62
C LEU A 460 17.30 -33.37 0.82
N ASP A 461 17.04 -34.55 0.26
CA ASP A 461 17.96 -35.31 -0.62
C ASP A 461 18.20 -34.67 -2.00
N LYS A 462 17.60 -33.50 -2.27
CA LYS A 462 17.64 -32.87 -3.60
C LYS A 462 19.06 -32.50 -4.03
N ALA A 463 19.90 -32.07 -3.09
CA ALA A 463 21.30 -31.72 -3.37
C ALA A 463 22.08 -32.97 -3.83
N GLU A 464 21.99 -34.06 -3.07
CA GLU A 464 22.61 -35.34 -3.40
C GLU A 464 22.13 -35.89 -4.76
N CYS A 465 20.82 -35.81 -5.02
CA CYS A 465 20.25 -36.17 -6.32
C CYS A 465 20.82 -35.33 -7.49
N ILE A 466 21.25 -34.09 -7.25
CA ILE A 466 21.87 -33.24 -8.27
C ILE A 466 23.36 -33.60 -8.41
N HIS A 467 24.07 -33.86 -7.31
CA HIS A 467 25.46 -34.37 -7.34
C HIS A 467 25.58 -35.64 -8.18
N GLN A 468 24.75 -36.65 -7.92
CA GLN A 468 24.73 -37.90 -8.68
C GLN A 468 24.50 -37.66 -10.18
N LYS A 469 23.71 -36.66 -10.55
CA LYS A 469 23.49 -36.28 -11.97
C LYS A 469 24.69 -35.59 -12.59
N ILE A 470 25.43 -34.81 -11.81
CA ILE A 470 26.68 -34.17 -12.26
C ILE A 470 27.74 -35.25 -12.50
N GLU A 471 27.93 -36.16 -11.54
CA GLU A 471 28.88 -37.28 -11.65
C GLU A 471 28.55 -38.19 -12.84
N ALA A 472 27.29 -38.57 -13.01
CA ALA A 472 26.85 -39.36 -14.16
C ALA A 472 27.12 -38.63 -15.49
N ALA A 473 26.85 -37.32 -15.56
CA ALA A 473 27.11 -36.53 -16.75
C ALA A 473 28.62 -36.39 -17.06
N GLN A 474 29.47 -36.28 -16.04
CA GLN A 474 30.93 -36.29 -16.19
C GLN A 474 31.45 -37.63 -16.74
N GLN A 475 30.75 -38.74 -16.47
CA GLN A 475 31.00 -40.06 -17.03
C GLN A 475 30.38 -40.25 -18.43
N GLY A 476 29.80 -39.19 -19.04
CA GLY A 476 29.14 -39.24 -20.34
C GLY A 476 27.71 -39.80 -20.31
N ILE A 477 27.14 -40.05 -19.14
CA ILE A 477 25.77 -40.57 -18.98
C ILE A 477 24.79 -39.40 -18.86
N LEU A 478 24.11 -39.09 -19.98
CA LEU A 478 23.08 -38.05 -20.03
C LEU A 478 21.66 -38.64 -20.12
N PRO A 479 20.64 -37.95 -19.56
CA PRO A 479 19.25 -38.32 -19.79
C PRO A 479 18.87 -38.22 -21.28
N LYS A 480 18.11 -39.20 -21.79
CA LYS A 480 17.72 -39.32 -23.22
C LYS A 480 17.04 -38.08 -23.81
N ASN A 481 16.47 -37.21 -22.99
CA ASN A 481 15.74 -36.01 -23.40
C ASN A 481 16.59 -34.72 -23.37
N VAL A 482 17.85 -34.80 -22.96
CA VAL A 482 18.78 -33.65 -22.95
C VAL A 482 19.40 -33.51 -24.34
N LYS A 483 19.21 -32.35 -24.95
CA LYS A 483 19.74 -32.01 -26.29
C LYS A 483 20.98 -31.11 -26.25
N SER A 484 21.32 -30.59 -25.08
CA SER A 484 22.50 -29.74 -24.84
C SER A 484 23.76 -30.59 -24.74
N SER A 485 24.94 -29.96 -24.84
CA SER A 485 26.19 -30.66 -24.60
C SER A 485 26.29 -31.16 -23.14
N PRO A 486 27.14 -32.17 -22.85
CA PRO A 486 27.41 -32.59 -21.47
C PRO A 486 27.83 -31.42 -20.57
N GLU A 487 28.69 -30.53 -21.07
CA GLU A 487 29.20 -29.36 -20.34
C GLU A 487 28.08 -28.36 -20.01
N GLU A 488 27.22 -28.05 -20.97
CA GLU A 488 26.06 -27.17 -20.75
C GLU A 488 25.08 -27.75 -19.73
N TYR A 489 24.88 -29.08 -19.77
CA TYR A 489 24.02 -29.78 -18.80
C TYR A 489 24.64 -29.78 -17.39
N ILE A 490 25.94 -30.07 -17.26
CA ILE A 490 26.68 -29.99 -16.00
C ILE A 490 26.58 -28.58 -15.42
N GLN A 491 26.88 -27.55 -16.21
CA GLN A 491 26.80 -26.15 -15.78
C GLN A 491 25.37 -25.75 -15.36
N TYR A 492 24.35 -26.31 -16.01
CA TYR A 492 22.97 -26.14 -15.58
C TYR A 492 22.70 -26.81 -14.23
N GLN A 493 23.14 -28.05 -14.02
CA GLN A 493 22.98 -28.77 -12.76
C GLN A 493 23.75 -28.10 -11.61
N GLU A 494 24.98 -27.65 -11.83
CA GLU A 494 25.78 -26.90 -10.84
C GLU A 494 25.06 -25.62 -10.39
N ARG A 495 24.45 -24.88 -11.33
CA ARG A 495 23.62 -23.71 -11.00
C ARG A 495 22.40 -24.08 -10.15
N GLN A 496 21.77 -25.23 -10.41
CA GLN A 496 20.67 -25.73 -9.58
C GLN A 496 21.17 -26.14 -8.19
N LEU A 497 22.28 -26.87 -8.11
CA LEU A 497 22.91 -27.33 -6.87
C LEU A 497 23.23 -26.13 -5.97
N LYS A 498 23.95 -25.13 -6.50
CA LYS A 498 24.27 -23.89 -5.78
C LYS A 498 23.01 -23.20 -5.24
N GLY A 499 21.91 -23.23 -6.00
CA GLY A 499 20.63 -22.69 -5.55
C GLY A 499 19.98 -23.49 -4.42
N VAL A 500 20.15 -24.82 -4.40
CA VAL A 500 19.65 -25.72 -3.34
C VAL A 500 20.52 -25.59 -2.09
N GLU A 501 21.84 -25.68 -2.22
CA GLU A 501 22.79 -25.53 -1.11
C GLU A 501 22.64 -24.17 -0.42
N ARG A 502 22.47 -23.09 -1.18
CA ARG A 502 22.21 -21.77 -0.60
C ARG A 502 20.95 -21.74 0.26
N ARG A 503 19.91 -22.49 -0.10
CA ARG A 503 18.70 -22.61 0.74
C ARG A 503 18.98 -23.42 1.99
N ILE A 504 19.66 -24.55 1.87
CA ILE A 504 20.05 -25.39 3.01
C ILE A 504 20.85 -24.56 4.02
N ASN A 505 21.89 -23.87 3.54
CA ASN A 505 22.77 -23.04 4.38
C ASN A 505 22.06 -21.83 4.99
N ALA A 506 21.00 -21.34 4.35
CA ALA A 506 20.22 -20.20 4.85
C ALA A 506 19.17 -20.58 5.90
N TRP A 507 18.93 -21.87 6.17
CA TRP A 507 17.84 -22.31 7.04
C TRP A 507 17.90 -21.73 8.45
N GLU A 508 19.04 -21.86 9.14
CA GLU A 508 19.20 -21.36 10.51
C GLU A 508 19.00 -19.83 10.59
N ILE A 509 19.52 -19.10 9.59
CA ILE A 509 19.34 -17.65 9.48
C ILE A 509 17.86 -17.32 9.24
N ALA A 510 17.19 -18.05 8.34
CA ALA A 510 15.78 -17.87 8.02
C ALA A 510 14.88 -18.15 9.23
N LYS A 511 15.16 -19.22 9.98
CA LYS A 511 14.47 -19.58 11.23
C LYS A 511 14.66 -18.51 12.28
N SER A 512 15.91 -18.10 12.53
CA SER A 512 16.22 -17.02 13.47
C SER A 512 15.51 -15.70 13.11
N ASN A 513 15.59 -15.28 11.84
CA ASN A 513 14.90 -14.09 11.37
C ASN A 513 13.38 -14.19 11.57
N PHE A 514 12.77 -15.33 11.22
CA PHE A 514 11.32 -15.50 11.32
C PHE A 514 10.85 -15.43 12.78
N THR A 515 11.52 -16.13 13.69
CA THR A 515 11.20 -16.12 15.14
C THR A 515 11.44 -14.75 15.77
N ALA A 516 12.46 -14.02 15.33
CA ALA A 516 12.79 -12.70 15.88
C ALA A 516 11.84 -11.57 15.46
N ASN A 517 10.93 -11.80 14.50
CA ASN A 517 10.12 -10.73 13.91
C ASN A 517 8.61 -11.04 14.00
N ASN A 518 7.88 -10.20 14.74
CA ASN A 518 6.42 -10.29 14.83
C ASN A 518 5.66 -9.48 13.73
N ARG A 519 6.36 -9.04 12.68
CA ARG A 519 5.75 -8.20 11.64
C ARG A 519 4.80 -9.03 10.76
N LEU A 520 3.69 -8.41 10.38
CA LEU A 520 2.64 -9.02 9.55
C LEU A 520 3.17 -9.47 8.18
N PHE A 521 4.09 -8.68 7.60
CA PHE A 521 4.62 -8.90 6.25
C PHE A 521 6.13 -9.08 6.28
N LEU A 522 6.59 -10.22 5.73
CA LEU A 522 7.97 -10.67 5.78
C LEU A 522 8.56 -10.85 4.38
N VAL A 523 9.87 -10.74 4.27
CA VAL A 523 10.60 -11.02 3.03
C VAL A 523 10.65 -12.53 2.85
N PHE A 524 10.29 -13.00 1.64
CA PHE A 524 10.38 -14.43 1.26
C PHE A 524 11.69 -14.78 0.52
N GLY A 525 12.54 -13.81 0.17
CA GLY A 525 13.93 -14.09 -0.23
C GLY A 525 14.18 -15.06 -1.40
N LYS A 526 13.55 -14.90 -2.58
CA LYS A 526 13.77 -15.83 -3.72
C LYS A 526 15.24 -15.93 -4.17
N HIS A 527 15.92 -14.78 -4.20
CA HIS A 527 17.31 -14.63 -4.64
C HIS A 527 18.27 -14.27 -3.50
N GLU A 528 17.71 -14.03 -2.31
CA GLU A 528 18.39 -13.65 -1.08
C GLU A 528 17.72 -14.44 0.05
N THR A 529 18.02 -15.74 0.10
CA THR A 529 17.37 -16.68 1.01
C THR A 529 17.66 -16.34 2.48
N GLU A 530 18.80 -15.72 2.75
CA GLU A 530 19.23 -15.22 4.06
C GLU A 530 18.41 -14.01 4.53
N ALA A 531 17.68 -13.36 3.63
CA ALA A 531 16.73 -12.29 3.97
C ALA A 531 15.34 -12.82 4.32
N PHE A 532 15.09 -14.13 4.19
CA PHE A 532 13.81 -14.73 4.58
C PHE A 532 13.49 -14.41 6.04
N GLY A 533 12.23 -14.07 6.32
CA GLY A 533 11.75 -13.78 7.68
C GLY A 533 12.06 -12.36 8.17
N LYS A 534 12.85 -11.56 7.44
CA LYS A 534 13.06 -10.14 7.77
C LYS A 534 11.79 -9.32 7.46
N PRO A 535 11.52 -8.21 8.17
CA PRO A 535 10.42 -7.31 7.83
C PRO A 535 10.57 -6.75 6.41
N VAL A 536 9.47 -6.63 5.69
CA VAL A 536 9.45 -5.95 4.38
C VAL A 536 9.81 -4.48 4.58
N ASP A 537 10.87 -3.99 3.92
CA ASP A 537 11.20 -2.56 3.92
C ASP A 537 10.33 -1.75 2.96
N ILE A 538 10.44 -0.42 3.03
CA ILE A 538 9.62 0.51 2.25
C ILE A 538 9.85 0.34 0.74
N ASP A 539 11.10 0.14 0.33
CA ASP A 539 11.45 0.02 -1.10
C ASP A 539 10.93 -1.31 -1.66
N THR A 540 11.01 -2.39 -0.89
CA THR A 540 10.47 -3.71 -1.22
C THR A 540 8.96 -3.66 -1.32
N LEU A 541 8.27 -3.04 -0.36
CA LEU A 541 6.80 -2.85 -0.41
C LEU A 541 6.40 -2.08 -1.68
N TRP A 542 7.12 -1.01 -1.99
CA TRP A 542 6.90 -0.20 -3.18
C TRP A 542 7.06 -1.02 -4.48
N ILE A 543 8.09 -1.87 -4.56
CA ILE A 543 8.33 -2.78 -5.71
C ILE A 543 7.22 -3.83 -5.81
N ILE A 544 6.80 -4.42 -4.68
CA ILE A 544 5.72 -5.42 -4.63
C ILE A 544 4.45 -4.83 -5.22
N VAL A 545 4.01 -3.67 -4.72
CA VAL A 545 2.77 -3.02 -5.16
C VAL A 545 2.84 -2.63 -6.64
N ARG A 546 3.94 -1.98 -7.08
CA ARG A 546 4.09 -1.59 -8.49
C ARG A 546 4.03 -2.76 -9.45
N ARG A 547 4.71 -3.86 -9.13
CA ARG A 547 4.69 -5.07 -9.96
C ARG A 547 3.34 -5.75 -9.93
N ALA A 548 2.67 -5.79 -8.78
CA ALA A 548 1.35 -6.39 -8.64
C ALA A 548 0.33 -5.67 -9.53
N PHE A 549 0.27 -4.34 -9.45
CA PHE A 549 -0.62 -3.53 -10.29
C PHE A 549 -0.28 -3.64 -11.78
N ALA A 550 0.99 -3.50 -12.17
CA ALA A 550 1.38 -3.59 -13.58
C ALA A 550 0.99 -4.93 -14.21
N ILE A 551 1.14 -6.04 -13.46
CA ILE A 551 0.77 -7.38 -13.94
C ILE A 551 -0.74 -7.57 -13.98
N ALA A 552 -1.46 -7.11 -12.95
CA ALA A 552 -2.90 -7.24 -12.89
C ALA A 552 -3.59 -6.39 -13.97
N THR A 553 -3.18 -5.15 -14.14
CA THR A 553 -3.73 -4.23 -15.15
C THR A 553 -3.42 -4.68 -16.57
N GLN A 554 -2.22 -5.22 -16.82
CA GLN A 554 -1.91 -5.85 -18.13
C GLN A 554 -2.87 -7.00 -18.43
N ALA A 555 -3.15 -7.85 -17.44
CA ALA A 555 -4.02 -9.01 -17.61
C ALA A 555 -5.51 -8.65 -17.72
N LEU A 556 -5.96 -7.64 -16.99
CA LEU A 556 -7.37 -7.22 -16.93
C LEU A 556 -7.75 -6.24 -18.04
N PHE A 557 -6.84 -5.32 -18.38
CA PHE A 557 -7.13 -4.14 -19.20
C PHE A 557 -6.24 -4.04 -20.44
N GLY A 558 -5.36 -5.02 -20.68
CA GLY A 558 -4.46 -5.04 -21.85
C GLY A 558 -3.26 -4.10 -21.76
N GLU A 559 -3.14 -3.29 -20.70
CA GLU A 559 -2.05 -2.34 -20.51
C GLU A 559 -1.54 -2.33 -19.06
N ALA A 560 -0.22 -2.34 -18.90
CA ALA A 560 0.42 -2.28 -17.60
C ALA A 560 0.48 -0.86 -17.00
N ARG A 561 -0.26 -0.63 -15.92
CA ARG A 561 -0.23 0.60 -15.13
C ARG A 561 0.67 0.47 -13.89
N TRP A 562 1.70 1.30 -13.80
CA TRP A 562 2.73 1.25 -12.75
C TRP A 562 2.37 2.05 -11.50
N ILE A 563 1.33 1.62 -10.78
CA ILE A 563 0.79 2.30 -9.59
C ILE A 563 1.63 2.00 -8.34
N ASN A 564 1.92 3.03 -7.54
CA ASN A 564 2.67 2.90 -6.29
C ASN A 564 1.75 3.04 -5.07
N PRO A 565 2.20 2.70 -3.85
CA PRO A 565 1.36 2.78 -2.64
C PRO A 565 0.74 4.16 -2.40
N HIS A 566 1.47 5.25 -2.69
CA HIS A 566 0.95 6.60 -2.49
C HIS A 566 -0.14 6.96 -3.50
N ALA A 567 -0.04 6.49 -4.73
CA ALA A 567 -1.04 6.72 -5.77
C ALA A 567 -2.40 6.09 -5.40
N LEU A 568 -2.41 4.97 -4.69
CA LEU A 568 -3.66 4.37 -4.18
C LEU A 568 -4.36 5.26 -3.15
N ARG A 569 -3.60 5.98 -2.31
CA ARG A 569 -4.17 6.97 -1.39
C ARG A 569 -4.81 8.13 -2.14
N HIS A 570 -4.23 8.56 -3.27
CA HIS A 570 -4.82 9.60 -4.11
C HIS A 570 -6.05 9.11 -4.88
N ILE A 571 -6.05 7.86 -5.35
CA ILE A 571 -7.24 7.24 -5.95
C ILE A 571 -8.38 7.20 -4.93
N ALA A 572 -8.09 6.80 -3.69
CA ALA A 572 -9.05 6.88 -2.58
C ALA A 572 -9.49 8.34 -2.34
N GLU A 573 -8.57 9.30 -2.24
CA GLU A 573 -8.91 10.73 -2.07
C GLU A 573 -9.83 11.29 -3.15
N LYS A 574 -9.56 10.95 -4.41
CA LYS A 574 -10.45 11.31 -5.53
C LYS A 574 -11.82 10.67 -5.35
N HIS A 575 -11.86 9.36 -5.13
CA HIS A 575 -13.10 8.62 -4.93
C HIS A 575 -13.94 9.21 -3.81
N VAL A 576 -13.27 9.68 -2.77
CA VAL A 576 -13.91 10.23 -1.58
C VAL A 576 -14.60 11.55 -1.81
N ARG A 577 -14.08 12.32 -2.74
CA ARG A 577 -14.57 13.66 -3.04
C ARG A 577 -15.64 13.66 -4.13
N GLN A 578 -15.78 12.54 -4.86
CA GLN A 578 -16.79 12.39 -5.91
C GLN A 578 -18.23 12.67 -5.44
N PRO A 579 -18.68 12.20 -4.26
CA PRO A 579 -20.04 12.48 -3.77
C PRO A 579 -20.29 13.94 -3.35
N GLY A 580 -19.24 14.77 -3.23
CA GLY A 580 -19.38 16.16 -2.76
C GLY A 580 -19.74 16.32 -1.28
N ARG A 581 -19.68 15.25 -0.49
CA ARG A 581 -19.97 15.28 0.95
C ARG A 581 -18.81 15.84 1.76
N GLU A 582 -18.97 17.05 2.30
CA GLU A 582 -17.91 17.76 3.03
C GLU A 582 -17.50 17.07 4.33
N ASP A 583 -18.46 16.50 5.05
CA ASP A 583 -18.26 15.77 6.31
C ASP A 583 -17.33 14.57 6.12
N ILE A 584 -17.60 13.74 5.10
CA ILE A 584 -16.77 12.55 4.84
C ILE A 584 -15.40 12.94 4.28
N THR A 585 -15.35 14.02 3.51
CA THR A 585 -14.11 14.58 2.98
C THR A 585 -13.18 15.08 4.09
N GLU A 586 -13.72 15.78 5.09
CA GLU A 586 -12.96 16.28 6.23
C GLU A 586 -12.51 15.13 7.13
N ALA A 587 -13.39 14.18 7.42
CA ALA A 587 -13.05 12.96 8.17
C ALA A 587 -11.91 12.18 7.48
N PHE A 588 -11.98 12.03 6.16
CA PHE A 588 -10.90 11.41 5.39
C PHE A 588 -9.59 12.20 5.47
N GLY A 589 -9.66 13.51 5.27
CA GLY A 589 -8.51 14.42 5.36
C GLY A 589 -7.81 14.26 6.71
N THR A 590 -8.58 14.23 7.79
CA THR A 590 -8.11 13.98 9.15
C THR A 590 -7.44 12.61 9.27
N LEU A 591 -8.08 11.55 8.81
CA LEU A 591 -7.56 10.18 8.84
C LEU A 591 -6.20 10.08 8.11
N ILE A 592 -6.09 10.63 6.91
CA ILE A 592 -4.87 10.56 6.09
C ILE A 592 -3.81 11.57 6.53
N GLY A 593 -4.15 12.46 7.47
CA GLY A 593 -3.33 13.53 8.00
C GLY A 593 -3.14 14.70 7.05
N HIS A 594 -4.00 14.88 6.04
CA HIS A 594 -4.01 16.03 5.14
C HIS A 594 -4.87 17.17 5.69
N SER A 595 -4.64 18.39 5.21
CA SER A 595 -5.62 19.48 5.35
C SER A 595 -6.64 19.41 4.21
N LYS A 596 -7.83 20.02 4.36
CA LYS A 596 -8.85 20.11 3.29
C LYS A 596 -8.22 20.56 1.97
N LYS A 597 -7.54 21.72 1.99
CA LYS A 597 -6.80 22.28 0.84
C LYS A 597 -5.82 21.30 0.20
N MET A 598 -5.01 20.60 1.00
CA MET A 598 -4.03 19.64 0.45
C MET A 598 -4.73 18.46 -0.24
N GLY A 599 -5.87 18.02 0.29
CA GLY A 599 -6.63 16.96 -0.35
C GLY A 599 -7.40 17.41 -1.59
N ASP A 600 -7.87 18.65 -1.62
CA ASP A 600 -8.48 19.27 -2.81
C ASP A 600 -7.42 19.29 -3.95
N GLU A 601 -6.21 19.79 -3.66
CA GLU A 601 -5.09 19.83 -4.60
C GLU A 601 -4.70 18.44 -5.14
N TYR A 602 -4.80 17.38 -4.33
CA TYR A 602 -4.52 16.01 -4.77
C TYR A 602 -5.64 15.42 -5.64
N ALA A 603 -6.90 15.72 -5.33
CA ALA A 603 -8.03 15.27 -6.13
C ALA A 603 -8.03 15.94 -7.51
N GLU A 604 -7.74 17.24 -7.55
CA GLU A 604 -7.56 18.01 -8.79
C GLU A 604 -6.47 17.43 -9.68
N GLN A 605 -5.32 17.03 -9.13
CA GLN A 605 -4.21 16.44 -9.91
C GLN A 605 -4.58 15.17 -10.70
N ILE A 606 -5.63 14.43 -10.29
CA ILE A 606 -6.05 13.17 -10.95
C ILE A 606 -7.24 13.39 -11.90
N THR A 607 -7.87 14.57 -11.89
CA THR A 607 -9.07 14.84 -12.70
C THR A 607 -8.69 15.53 -14.00
N THR A 608 -8.97 14.90 -15.15
CA THR A 608 -8.73 15.51 -16.48
C THR A 608 -9.99 15.90 -17.23
N GLU A 609 -11.18 15.55 -16.76
CA GLU A 609 -12.49 16.01 -17.26
C GLU A 609 -13.54 15.37 -16.36
N TYR A 610 -14.64 16.07 -16.07
CA TYR A 610 -15.69 15.67 -15.14
C TYR A 610 -16.32 14.32 -15.53
N GLU A 611 -15.93 13.24 -14.85
CA GLU A 611 -16.66 11.97 -14.86
C GLU A 611 -17.78 12.09 -13.82
N LEU A 612 -18.96 12.52 -14.29
CA LEU A 612 -20.23 12.51 -13.55
C LEU A 612 -20.78 11.07 -13.52
N THR A 613 -20.74 10.43 -12.35
CA THR A 613 -21.62 9.31 -11.97
C THR A 613 -21.62 9.16 -10.45
N GLU A 614 -22.82 8.91 -9.92
CA GLU A 614 -23.18 8.89 -8.50
C GLU A 614 -22.64 7.69 -7.70
N GLU A 615 -22.77 7.84 -6.38
CA GLU A 615 -22.25 7.11 -5.22
C GLU A 615 -22.07 5.58 -5.33
N ILE A 616 -20.82 5.14 -5.13
CA ILE A 616 -20.53 3.89 -4.40
C ILE A 616 -19.35 4.23 -3.49
N THR A 617 -19.46 4.01 -2.18
CA THR A 617 -18.38 4.29 -1.22
C THR A 617 -18.34 3.21 -0.15
N ASP A 618 -17.34 2.33 -0.24
CA ASP A 618 -17.12 1.17 0.63
C ASP A 618 -16.65 1.58 2.04
N ASP A 619 -17.60 1.83 2.94
CA ASP A 619 -17.50 2.03 4.42
C ASP A 619 -16.17 2.60 4.95
N TRP A 620 -15.93 3.82 4.49
CA TRP A 620 -14.91 4.73 4.95
C TRP A 620 -15.60 5.96 5.56
N TRP A 621 -15.66 6.27 6.86
CA TRP A 621 -14.81 5.95 8.02
C TRP A 621 -15.58 6.44 9.28
N ILE A 622 -16.39 5.59 9.90
CA ILE A 622 -17.28 6.01 10.99
C ILE A 622 -16.48 6.47 12.20
N GLU A 623 -16.52 7.79 12.47
CA GLU A 623 -16.44 8.37 13.81
C GLU A 623 -17.84 8.27 14.43
N ASP A 624 -17.99 7.52 15.52
CA ASP A 624 -18.86 7.98 16.60
C ASP A 624 -17.90 8.65 17.60
N ILE A 625 -18.00 9.98 17.75
CA ILE A 625 -17.57 10.65 18.98
C ILE A 625 -18.63 10.41 20.04
#